data_AF-A0A3M0XWL1-F1
#
_entry.id   AF-A0A3M0XWL1-F1
#
_cell.length_a   1.000
_cell.length_b   1.000
_cell.length_c   1.000
_cell.angle_alpha   90.00
_cell.angle_beta   90.00
_cell.angle_gamma   90.00
#
_symmetry.space_group_name_H-M   'P 1'
#
loop_
_entity.id
_entity.type
_entity.pdbx_description
1 polymer ?
#
loop_
_entity_poly.entity_id
_entity_poly.type
_entity_poly.pdbx_seq_one_letter_code
_entity_poly.pdbx_strand_id
1 'polypeptide(L)'
;MRLHPHESRALGYLLRHLIVGLAAAMVFEVLILATDLGGLRQLMWASEERWLLAALLLFGLSITFGSLAMGISIMVLGRERD
;
A
#
# COMPACT_ATOMS: atom_id res chain seq x y z
N MET A 1 -2.76 26.90 0.26
CA MET A 1 -1.86 26.57 -0.86
C MET A 1 -2.73 26.42 -2.10
N ARG A 2 -2.61 27.29 -3.11
CA ARG A 2 -3.37 27.14 -4.37
C ARG A 2 -2.55 26.24 -5.29
N LEU A 3 -3.03 25.01 -5.52
CA LEU A 3 -2.38 24.08 -6.43
C LEU A 3 -2.57 24.56 -7.87
N HIS A 4 -1.50 24.54 -8.66
CA HIS A 4 -1.60 24.80 -10.08
C HIS A 4 -2.32 23.62 -10.78
N PRO A 5 -3.01 23.84 -11.92
CA PRO A 5 -3.84 22.80 -12.55
C PRO A 5 -3.09 21.51 -12.91
N HIS A 6 -1.79 21.59 -13.19
CA HIS A 6 -0.95 20.43 -13.49
C HIS A 6 -0.57 19.62 -12.23
N GLU A 7 -0.37 20.28 -11.09
CA GLU A 7 -0.07 19.62 -9.80
C GLU A 7 -1.27 18.79 -9.33
N SER A 8 -2.47 19.36 -9.47
CA SER A 8 -3.72 18.66 -9.09
C SER A 8 -3.93 17.39 -9.92
N ARG A 9 -3.55 17.39 -11.21
CA ARG A 9 -3.60 16.19 -12.06
C ARG A 9 -2.57 15.16 -11.64
N ALA A 10 -1.35 15.57 -11.32
CA ALA A 10 -0.29 14.67 -10.86
C ALA A 10 -0.68 14.00 -9.52
N LEU A 11 -1.21 14.77 -8.58
CA LEU A 11 -1.72 14.22 -7.31
C LEU A 11 -2.88 13.26 -7.52
N GLY A 12 -3.84 13.59 -8.40
CA GLY A 12 -4.93 12.68 -8.75
C GLY A 12 -4.43 11.38 -9.39
N TYR A 13 -3.42 11.45 -10.26
CA TYR A 13 -2.77 10.28 -10.85
C TYR A 13 -2.11 9.41 -9.78
N LEU A 14 -1.35 10.03 -8.86
CA LEU A 14 -0.67 9.32 -7.78
C LEU A 14 -1.67 8.67 -6.82
N LEU A 15 -2.73 9.39 -6.44
CA LEU A 15 -3.79 8.87 -5.57
C LEU A 15 -4.48 7.64 -6.16
N ARG A 16 -4.71 7.61 -7.49
CA ARG A 16 -5.29 6.43 -8.15
C ARG A 16 -4.38 5.21 -7.99
N HIS A 17 -3.07 5.38 -8.16
CA HIS A 17 -2.10 4.29 -8.04
C HIS A 17 -1.84 3.91 -6.57
N LEU A 18 -1.94 4.87 -5.64
CA LEU A 18 -1.93 4.59 -4.21
C LEU A 18 -3.07 3.64 -3.84
N ILE A 19 -4.30 3.88 -4.33
CA ILE A 19 -5.45 2.98 -4.09
C ILE A 19 -5.16 1.56 -4.59
N VAL A 20 -4.52 1.43 -5.76
CA VAL A 20 -4.10 0.11 -6.29
C VAL A 20 -3.07 -0.55 -5.37
N GLY A 21 -2.07 0.22 -4.89
CA GLY A 21 -1.08 -0.27 -3.91
C GLY A 21 -1.70 -0.69 -2.58
N LEU A 22 -2.68 0.05 -2.07
CA LEU A 22 -3.42 -0.29 -0.85
C LEU A 22 -4.27 -1.57 -1.03
N ALA A 23 -4.91 -1.73 -2.19
CA ALA A 23 -5.63 -2.96 -2.50
C ALA A 23 -4.69 -4.17 -2.53
N ALA A 24 -3.50 -4.03 -3.12
CA ALA A 24 -2.47 -5.06 -3.10
C ALA A 24 -1.98 -5.37 -1.67
N ALA A 25 -1.78 -4.34 -0.84
CA ALA A 25 -1.40 -4.49 0.56
C ALA A 25 -2.44 -5.30 1.36
N MET A 26 -3.73 -4.97 1.21
CA MET A 26 -4.83 -5.69 1.86
C MET A 26 -4.87 -7.18 1.44
N VAL A 27 -4.75 -7.45 0.14
CA VAL A 27 -4.73 -8.83 -0.37
C VAL A 27 -3.52 -9.59 0.19
N PHE A 28 -2.36 -8.93 0.26
CA PHE A 28 -1.14 -9.56 0.76
C PHE A 28 -1.17 -9.78 2.27
N GLU A 29 -1.75 -8.87 3.05
CA GLU A 29 -1.98 -9.06 4.48
C GLU A 29 -2.85 -10.30 4.74
N VAL A 30 -3.98 -10.41 4.03
CA VAL A 30 -4.86 -11.59 4.14
C VAL A 30 -4.10 -12.86 3.78
N LEU A 31 -3.26 -12.84 2.75
CA LEU A 31 -2.44 -13.99 2.37
C LEU A 31 -1.46 -14.37 3.48
N ILE A 32 -0.72 -13.41 4.03
CA ILE A 32 0.22 -13.61 5.15
C ILE A 32 -0.48 -14.30 6.32
N LEU A 33 -1.67 -13.80 6.71
CA LEU A 33 -2.42 -14.35 7.84
C LEU A 33 -3.02 -15.71 7.50
N ALA A 34 -3.52 -15.91 6.28
CA ALA A 34 -4.10 -17.19 5.85
C ALA A 34 -3.03 -18.31 5.83
N THR A 35 -1.83 -18.01 5.35
CA THR A 35 -0.71 -18.96 5.29
C THR A 35 0.08 -19.07 6.58
N ASP A 36 -0.22 -18.25 7.58
CA ASP A 36 0.56 -18.16 8.83
C ASP A 36 2.05 -17.87 8.56
N LEU A 37 2.31 -16.98 7.60
CA LEU A 37 3.67 -16.72 7.13
C LEU A 37 4.51 -16.16 8.29
N GLY A 38 5.61 -16.85 8.60
CA GLY A 38 6.47 -16.48 9.73
C GLY A 38 5.79 -16.62 11.11
N GLY A 39 4.67 -17.35 11.21
CA GLY A 39 3.91 -17.50 12.45
C GLY A 39 3.12 -16.26 12.86
N LEU A 40 2.94 -15.28 11.96
CA LEU A 40 2.32 -13.99 12.28
C LEU A 40 0.85 -14.14 12.70
N ARG A 41 0.10 -15.07 12.11
CA ARG A 41 -1.28 -15.32 12.54
C ARG A 41 -1.28 -15.87 13.96
N GLN A 42 -0.47 -16.88 14.27
CA GLN A 42 -0.37 -17.42 15.63
C GLN A 42 0.05 -16.34 16.64
N LEU A 43 1.04 -15.52 16.30
CA LEU A 43 1.49 -14.41 17.13
C LEU A 43 0.36 -13.41 17.41
N MET A 44 -0.40 -13.05 16.38
CA MET A 44 -1.56 -12.17 16.53
C MET A 44 -2.64 -12.78 17.41
N TRP A 45 -2.97 -14.06 17.24
CA TRP A 45 -3.98 -14.72 18.06
C TRP A 45 -3.54 -14.95 19.50
N ALA A 46 -2.24 -15.02 19.78
CA ALA A 46 -1.72 -15.11 21.15
C ALA A 46 -1.74 -13.76 21.90
N SER A 47 -1.83 -12.64 21.18
CA SER A 47 -1.85 -11.29 21.77
C SER A 47 -3.28 -10.87 22.18
N GLU A 48 -3.39 -10.01 23.19
CA GLU A 48 -4.63 -9.27 23.49
C GLU A 48 -4.85 -8.14 22.47
N GLU A 49 -3.77 -7.54 21.95
CA GLU A 49 -3.76 -6.38 21.06
C GLU A 49 -3.80 -6.76 19.58
N ARG A 50 -4.64 -7.72 19.22
CA ARG A 50 -4.69 -8.33 17.87
C ARG A 50 -4.95 -7.31 16.77
N TRP A 51 -5.85 -6.35 17.06
CA TRP A 51 -6.23 -5.30 16.11
C TRP A 51 -5.11 -4.30 15.87
N LEU A 52 -4.32 -3.98 16.90
CA LEU A 52 -3.15 -3.13 16.74
C LEU A 52 -2.12 -3.80 15.84
N LEU A 53 -1.85 -5.09 16.05
CA LEU A 53 -0.91 -5.86 15.23
C LEU A 53 -1.36 -5.95 13.76
N ALA A 54 -2.65 -6.22 13.52
CA ALA A 54 -3.23 -6.19 12.18
C ALA A 54 -3.04 -4.81 11.53
N ALA A 55 -3.39 -3.73 12.24
CA ALA A 55 -3.22 -2.37 11.75
C ALA A 55 -1.75 -2.03 11.46
N LEU A 56 -0.82 -2.48 12.30
CA LEU A 56 0.62 -2.26 12.10
C LEU A 56 1.14 -3.00 10.86
N LEU A 57 0.69 -4.25 10.68
CA LEU A 57 1.02 -5.06 9.51
C LEU A 57 0.48 -4.42 8.24
N LEU A 58 -0.83 -4.11 8.21
CA LEU A 58 -1.46 -3.42 7.09
C LEU A 58 -0.79 -2.09 6.78
N PHE A 59 -0.45 -1.31 7.81
CA PHE A 59 0.20 -0.01 7.65
C PHE A 59 1.58 -0.15 7.00
N GLY A 60 2.42 -1.08 7.48
CA GLY A 60 3.72 -1.36 6.88
C GLY A 60 3.62 -1.83 5.43
N LEU A 61 2.66 -2.72 5.14
CA LEU A 61 2.39 -3.18 3.77
C LEU A 61 1.85 -2.04 2.89
N SER A 62 1.00 -1.18 3.42
CA SER A 62 0.43 -0.02 2.72
C SER A 62 1.51 0.96 2.30
N ILE A 63 2.47 1.26 3.18
CA ILE A 63 3.63 2.09 2.84
C ILE A 63 4.44 1.43 1.71
N THR A 64 4.68 0.13 1.83
CA THR A 64 5.51 -0.63 0.88
C THR A 64 4.87 -0.69 -0.52
N PHE A 65 3.68 -1.28 -0.63
CA PHE A 65 2.98 -1.43 -1.91
C PHE A 65 2.45 -0.11 -2.47
N GLY A 66 2.03 0.81 -1.60
CA GLY A 66 1.62 2.15 -2.00
C GLY A 66 2.77 2.91 -2.67
N SER A 67 3.95 2.94 -2.03
CA SER A 67 5.13 3.59 -2.59
C SER A 67 5.61 2.93 -3.89
N LEU A 68 5.60 1.59 -3.94
CA LEU A 68 5.97 0.84 -5.14
C LEU A 68 5.03 1.13 -6.33
N ALA A 69 3.71 1.11 -6.10
CA ALA A 69 2.72 1.39 -7.14
C ALA A 69 2.85 2.82 -7.68
N MET A 70 3.01 3.81 -6.79
CA MET A 70 3.24 5.20 -7.20
C MET A 70 4.56 5.37 -7.95
N GLY A 71 5.66 4.79 -7.46
CA GLY A 71 6.97 4.88 -8.08
C GLY A 71 7.01 4.29 -9.49
N ILE A 72 6.47 3.07 -9.67
CA ILE A 72 6.36 2.43 -10.99
C ILE A 72 5.50 3.29 -11.92
N SER A 73 4.37 3.82 -11.44
CA SER A 73 3.47 4.62 -12.27
C SER A 73 4.13 5.90 -12.79
N ILE A 74 5.05 6.51 -12.04
CA ILE A 74 5.83 7.67 -12.49
C ILE A 74 6.85 7.25 -13.55
N MET A 75 7.59 6.17 -13.32
CA MET A 75 8.62 5.69 -14.25
C MET A 75 8.01 5.31 -15.61
N VAL A 76 6.85 4.63 -15.59
CA VAL A 76 6.10 4.27 -16.80
C VAL A 76 5.59 5.52 -17.51
N LEU A 77 5.02 6.48 -16.78
CA LEU A 77 4.54 7.73 -17.36
C LEU A 77 5.66 8.54 -18.05
N GLY A 78 6.88 8.48 -17.52
CA GLY A 78 8.06 9.06 -18.16
C GLY A 78 8.40 8.37 -19.48
N ARG A 79 8.36 7.03 -19.51
CA ARG A 79 8.66 6.22 -20.70
C ARG A 79 7.63 6.34 -21.82
N GLU A 80 6.36 6.60 -21.51
CA GLU A 80 5.31 6.82 -22.52
C GLU A 80 5.39 8.20 -23.21
N ARG A 81 6.19 9.13 -22.68
CA ARG A 81 6.38 10.48 -23.23
C ARG A 81 7.54 10.60 -24.21
N ASP A 82 8.42 9.59 -24.27
CA ASP A 82 9.58 9.48 -25.17
C ASP A 82 9.27 8.54 -26.36
#